data_AF-A0A8T1RAH7-F1
#
_entry.id   AF-A0A8T1RAH7-F1
#
_cell.length_a   1.000
_cell.length_b   1.000
_cell.length_c   1.000
_cell.angle_alpha   90.00
_cell.angle_beta   90.00
_cell.angle_gamma   90.00
#
_symmetry.space_group_name_H-M   'P 1'
#
loop_
_entity.id
_entity.type
_entity.pdbx_description
1 polymer ?
#
loop_
_entity_poly.entity_id
_entity_poly.type
_entity_poly.pdbx_seq_one_letter_code
_entity_poly.pdbx_strand_id
1 'polypeptide(L)'
;MLSIGGGAGSYTLTSTNDAQQVATYLWNNFLGGQSSSRPLGDAVLDGIDFDIEEGTTQHWDELARYLSGYSKQGKKVYLTAAPQCPFPDAWMGGALKTGLFDYVWVQFYNNPPCQYSSADLTSKVLPAIKSSAKYGGALKTGLFDYVWVQFYNNPPCQYSSGNIAKLVNAWNQWNSIPATKIFLGLPAAPNAAGSGFIPVADLTSKVLPAIKSSAKYGGVMLWSKYYDDRTGYSSSIKSSV
;
A
#
# COMPACT_ATOMS: atom_id res chain seq x y z
N MET A 1 15.97 -5.82 -2.79
CA MET A 1 16.14 -4.65 -1.89
C MET A 1 16.15 -5.13 -0.46
N LEU A 2 16.79 -4.39 0.45
CA LEU A 2 16.60 -4.53 1.90
C LEU A 2 15.62 -3.45 2.35
N SER A 3 14.53 -3.83 3.02
CA SER A 3 13.60 -2.87 3.60
C SER A 3 14.01 -2.50 5.03
N ILE A 4 14.01 -1.20 5.33
CA ILE A 4 14.28 -0.62 6.65
C ILE A 4 12.97 -0.05 7.22
N GLY A 5 12.79 -0.20 8.53
CA GLY A 5 11.58 0.22 9.23
C GLY A 5 10.60 -0.94 9.43
N GLY A 6 9.37 -0.76 8.93
CA GLY A 6 8.20 -1.60 9.12
C GLY A 6 7.30 -1.11 10.26
N GLY A 7 6.09 -1.65 10.35
CA GLY A 7 5.09 -1.29 11.37
C GLY A 7 5.38 -1.70 12.82
N ALA A 8 6.61 -2.14 13.14
CA ALA A 8 7.05 -2.37 14.50
C ALA A 8 8.57 -2.20 14.63
N GLY A 9 9.00 -1.42 15.62
CA GLY A 9 10.40 -1.35 16.03
C GLY A 9 10.69 -0.11 16.87
N SER A 10 11.96 0.11 17.18
CA SER A 10 12.43 1.35 17.82
C SER A 10 13.47 2.05 16.94
N TYR A 11 13.22 2.09 15.63
CA TYR A 11 14.12 2.73 14.67
C TYR A 11 13.90 4.24 14.66
N THR A 12 15.00 4.98 14.54
CA THR A 12 14.98 6.44 14.44
C THR A 12 16.30 6.93 13.85
N LEU A 13 16.33 8.18 13.42
CA LEU A 13 17.55 8.92 13.10
C LEU A 13 17.58 10.18 13.95
N THR A 14 18.70 10.41 14.61
CA THR A 14 18.83 11.49 15.61
C THR A 14 19.61 12.71 15.12
N SER A 15 20.32 12.58 13.99
CA SER A 15 21.09 13.66 13.39
C SER A 15 21.50 13.31 11.95
N THR A 16 22.01 14.30 11.21
CA THR A 16 22.67 14.09 9.92
C THR A 16 23.84 13.11 10.00
N ASN A 17 24.62 13.16 11.08
CA ASN A 17 25.75 12.24 11.29
C ASN A 17 25.26 10.81 11.54
N ASP A 18 24.14 10.65 12.23
CA ASP A 18 23.48 9.34 12.44
C ASP A 18 23.00 8.77 11.09
N ALA A 19 22.34 9.59 10.27
CA ALA A 19 21.94 9.21 8.91
C ALA A 19 23.13 8.78 8.04
N GLN A 20 24.27 9.49 8.13
CA GLN A 20 25.49 9.12 7.42
C GLN A 20 26.08 7.79 7.92
N GLN A 21 26.09 7.56 9.23
CA GLN A 21 26.56 6.30 9.81
C GLN A 21 25.70 5.12 9.38
N VAL A 22 24.37 5.28 9.42
CA VAL A 22 23.44 4.27 8.91
C VAL A 22 23.65 4.01 7.41
N ALA A 23 23.83 5.06 6.60
CA ALA A 23 24.13 4.90 5.17
C ALA A 23 25.42 4.11 4.94
N THR A 24 26.46 4.41 5.71
CA THR A 24 27.76 3.71 5.65
C THR A 24 27.63 2.25 6.07
N TYR A 25 26.87 1.99 7.13
CA TYR A 25 26.58 0.63 7.59
C TYR A 25 25.84 -0.18 6.52
N LEU A 26 24.80 0.39 5.92
CA LEU A 26 24.03 -0.24 4.85
C LEU A 26 24.91 -0.53 3.63
N TRP A 27 25.75 0.44 3.25
CA TRP A 27 26.70 0.30 2.14
C TRP A 27 27.64 -0.90 2.36
N ASN A 28 28.27 -0.97 3.53
CA ASN A 28 29.29 -1.98 3.84
C ASN A 28 28.73 -3.37 4.09
N ASN A 29 27.51 -3.49 4.62
CA ASN A 29 26.95 -4.77 5.04
C ASN A 29 25.98 -5.40 4.04
N PHE A 30 25.38 -4.60 3.15
CA PHE A 30 24.33 -5.09 2.24
C PHE A 30 24.52 -4.68 0.79
N LEU A 31 25.27 -3.60 0.52
CA LEU A 31 25.52 -3.11 -0.83
C LEU A 31 26.98 -3.38 -1.22
N GLY A 32 27.59 -2.49 -2.01
CA GLY A 32 28.90 -2.69 -2.65
C GLY A 32 30.12 -2.42 -1.75
N GLY A 33 29.92 -2.05 -0.50
CA GLY A 33 31.01 -1.90 0.46
C GLY A 33 31.48 -3.25 1.03
N GLN A 34 32.39 -3.19 2.00
CA GLN A 34 33.03 -4.37 2.58
C GLN A 34 32.81 -4.42 4.09
N SER A 35 32.54 -5.61 4.61
CA SER A 35 32.38 -5.90 6.03
C SER A 35 32.73 -7.36 6.27
N SER A 36 33.40 -7.66 7.39
CA SER A 36 33.73 -9.05 7.76
C SER A 36 32.53 -9.83 8.31
N SER A 37 31.40 -9.16 8.54
CA SER A 37 30.22 -9.74 9.20
C SER A 37 28.92 -9.34 8.49
N ARG A 38 28.84 -9.55 7.17
CA ARG A 38 27.64 -9.22 6.39
C ARG A 38 26.45 -10.10 6.82
N PRO A 39 25.33 -9.53 7.30
CA PRO A 39 24.24 -10.34 7.88
C PRO A 39 23.57 -11.31 6.89
N LEU A 40 23.53 -10.95 5.60
CA LEU A 40 22.95 -11.78 4.53
C LEU A 40 24.03 -12.43 3.65
N GLY A 41 25.26 -12.54 4.16
CA GLY A 41 26.40 -13.04 3.42
C GLY A 41 26.90 -12.09 2.33
N ASP A 42 27.62 -12.65 1.35
CA ASP A 42 28.38 -11.89 0.36
C ASP A 42 27.52 -11.30 -0.78
N ALA A 43 26.22 -11.56 -0.77
CA ALA A 43 25.31 -11.00 -1.76
C ALA A 43 25.30 -9.46 -1.70
N VAL A 44 25.36 -8.84 -2.87
CA VAL A 44 25.24 -7.39 -3.05
C VAL A 44 23.81 -7.07 -3.49
N LEU A 45 23.02 -6.48 -2.60
CA LEU A 45 21.64 -6.11 -2.89
C LEU A 45 21.56 -4.95 -3.88
N ASP A 46 20.44 -4.87 -4.60
CA ASP A 46 20.23 -3.82 -5.60
C ASP A 46 19.93 -2.44 -4.99
N GLY A 47 19.45 -2.39 -3.75
CA GLY A 47 18.96 -1.14 -3.19
C GLY A 47 18.32 -1.28 -1.82
N ILE A 48 17.89 -0.13 -1.29
CA ILE A 48 17.28 0.02 0.03
C ILE A 48 15.85 0.52 -0.14
N ASP A 49 14.92 -0.12 0.56
CA ASP A 49 13.52 0.24 0.66
C ASP A 49 13.23 0.93 1.98
N PHE A 50 12.52 2.06 1.94
CA PHE A 50 12.17 2.87 3.10
C PHE A 50 10.70 2.63 3.45
N ASP A 51 10.46 1.77 4.44
CA ASP A 51 9.15 1.50 5.01
C ASP A 51 9.03 2.16 6.39
N ILE A 52 9.08 3.49 6.40
CA ILE A 52 9.09 4.27 7.64
C ILE A 52 7.65 4.58 8.06
N GLU A 53 7.19 3.95 9.13
CA GLU A 53 5.81 4.02 9.61
C GLU A 53 5.65 4.70 10.98
N GLU A 54 6.76 4.91 11.70
CA GLU A 54 6.78 5.51 13.04
C GLU A 54 8.12 6.19 13.37
N GLY A 55 8.21 6.79 14.57
CA GLY A 55 9.44 7.38 15.10
C GLY A 55 9.60 8.87 14.75
N THR A 56 10.58 9.20 13.92
CA THR A 56 10.95 10.58 13.55
C THR A 56 10.55 10.90 12.10
N THR A 57 10.30 12.17 11.82
CA THR A 57 10.06 12.70 10.46
C THR A 57 11.31 13.34 9.85
N GLN A 58 12.43 13.34 10.58
CA GLN A 58 13.68 14.02 10.20
C GLN A 58 14.73 13.05 9.66
N HIS A 59 15.69 13.57 8.90
CA HIS A 59 16.92 12.90 8.44
C HIS A 59 16.77 11.77 7.42
N TRP A 60 15.55 11.29 7.12
CA TRP A 60 15.32 10.29 6.07
C TRP A 60 15.74 10.77 4.68
N ASP A 61 15.61 12.07 4.42
CA ASP A 61 16.06 12.70 3.17
C ASP A 61 17.59 12.76 3.08
N GLU A 62 18.28 12.98 4.20
CA GLU A 62 19.74 12.92 4.27
C GLU A 62 20.25 11.49 4.06
N LEU A 63 19.63 10.49 4.71
CA LEU A 63 19.93 9.07 4.47
C LEU A 63 19.78 8.71 2.98
N ALA A 64 18.69 9.14 2.34
CA ALA A 64 18.48 8.93 0.91
C ALA A 64 19.59 9.58 0.05
N ARG A 65 20.02 10.81 0.37
CA ARG A 65 21.13 11.48 -0.33
C ARG A 65 22.46 10.74 -0.17
N TYR A 66 22.79 10.27 1.03
CA TYR A 66 24.02 9.52 1.27
C TYR A 66 24.02 8.18 0.52
N LEU A 67 22.92 7.42 0.58
CA LEU A 67 22.78 6.15 -0.15
C LEU A 67 22.86 6.35 -1.66
N SER A 68 22.17 7.36 -2.20
CA SER A 68 22.25 7.70 -3.62
C SER A 68 23.68 8.06 -4.04
N GLY A 69 24.42 8.79 -3.18
CA GLY A 69 25.82 9.16 -3.40
C GLY A 69 26.75 7.98 -3.69
N TYR A 70 26.53 6.82 -3.06
CA TYR A 70 27.31 5.60 -3.31
C TYR A 70 27.15 5.03 -4.72
N SER A 71 26.10 5.41 -5.46
CA SER A 71 25.95 5.04 -6.88
C SER A 71 27.10 5.54 -7.75
N LYS A 72 27.84 6.58 -7.31
CA LYS A 72 29.03 7.09 -8.00
C LYS A 72 30.27 6.19 -7.83
N GLN A 73 30.23 5.24 -6.89
CA GLN A 73 31.36 4.36 -6.57
C GLN A 73 31.26 2.98 -7.25
N GLY A 74 30.21 2.73 -8.04
CA GLY A 74 30.04 1.45 -8.72
C GLY A 74 28.62 1.24 -9.22
N LYS A 75 28.01 0.12 -8.81
CA LYS A 75 26.63 -0.22 -9.17
C LYS A 75 25.67 0.81 -8.60
N LYS A 76 24.66 1.20 -9.40
CA LYS A 76 23.55 2.04 -8.94
C LYS A 76 22.90 1.44 -7.70
N VAL A 77 22.70 2.27 -6.68
CA VAL A 77 21.90 1.96 -5.49
C VAL A 77 20.48 2.40 -5.78
N TYR A 78 19.56 1.45 -5.94
CA TYR A 78 18.14 1.75 -6.08
C TYR A 78 17.55 2.20 -4.75
N LEU A 79 16.71 3.22 -4.79
CA LEU A 79 15.97 3.69 -3.61
C LEU A 79 14.48 3.51 -3.84
N THR A 80 13.82 2.80 -2.93
CA THR A 80 12.37 2.61 -2.95
C THR A 80 11.74 3.06 -1.64
N ALA A 81 10.44 3.34 -1.66
CA ALA A 81 9.70 3.75 -0.47
C ALA A 81 8.30 3.14 -0.42
N ALA A 82 7.84 2.87 0.80
CA ALA A 82 6.51 2.36 1.12
C ALA A 82 5.69 3.37 1.96
N PRO A 83 5.43 4.61 1.49
CA PRO A 83 4.63 5.55 2.27
C PRO A 83 3.19 5.05 2.45
N GLN A 84 2.52 5.49 3.51
CA GLN A 84 1.09 5.30 3.67
C GLN A 84 0.32 6.10 2.62
N CYS A 85 -0.92 5.70 2.31
CA CYS A 85 -1.70 6.40 1.28
C CYS A 85 -2.14 7.85 1.59
N PRO A 86 -2.26 8.33 2.85
CA PRO A 86 -2.55 9.74 3.09
C PRO A 86 -1.46 10.63 2.50
N PHE A 87 -1.86 11.63 1.72
CA PHE A 87 -0.93 12.51 1.03
C PHE A 87 -0.95 13.94 1.61
N PRO A 88 0.22 14.55 1.89
CA PRO A 88 1.56 13.96 1.86
C PRO A 88 1.76 12.97 3.01
N ASP A 89 2.66 11.99 2.81
CA ASP A 89 3.03 11.04 3.87
C ASP A 89 3.73 11.76 5.03
N ALA A 90 3.34 11.41 6.27
CA ALA A 90 3.79 12.07 7.48
C ALA A 90 5.28 11.84 7.79
N TRP A 91 5.82 10.69 7.42
CA TRP A 91 7.18 10.25 7.77
C TRP A 91 8.17 10.49 6.62
N MET A 92 7.73 10.18 5.40
CA MET A 92 8.55 10.12 4.19
C MET A 92 8.40 11.35 3.29
N GLY A 93 7.51 12.30 3.61
CA GLY A 93 7.26 13.47 2.78
C GLY A 93 8.50 14.31 2.47
N GLY A 94 9.44 14.44 3.42
CA GLY A 94 10.72 15.13 3.20
C GLY A 94 11.64 14.37 2.23
N ALA A 95 11.80 13.06 2.43
CA ALA A 95 12.64 12.21 1.61
C ALA A 95 12.12 12.11 0.17
N LEU A 96 10.81 11.93 -0.04
CA LEU A 96 10.21 11.81 -1.36
C LEU A 96 10.38 13.07 -2.23
N LYS A 97 10.43 14.26 -1.62
CA LYS A 97 10.66 15.53 -2.33
C LYS A 97 12.06 15.66 -2.93
N THR A 98 13.01 14.83 -2.51
CA THR A 98 14.39 14.85 -3.05
C THR A 98 14.46 14.44 -4.52
N GLY A 99 13.47 13.69 -5.02
CA GLY A 99 13.49 13.14 -6.37
C GLY A 99 14.43 11.95 -6.56
N LEU A 100 14.93 11.35 -5.47
CA LEU A 100 15.91 10.27 -5.52
C LEU A 100 15.31 8.86 -5.57
N PHE A 101 14.00 8.72 -5.31
CA PHE A 101 13.34 7.42 -5.25
C PHE A 101 12.96 6.92 -6.65
N ASP A 102 13.45 5.72 -6.99
CA ASP A 102 13.19 5.06 -8.26
C ASP A 102 11.75 4.53 -8.30
N TYR A 103 11.34 3.82 -7.24
CA TYR A 103 10.04 3.16 -7.15
C TYR A 103 9.36 3.50 -5.82
N VAL A 104 8.05 3.78 -5.87
CA VAL A 104 7.26 4.08 -4.67
C VAL A 104 6.02 3.19 -4.66
N TRP A 105 5.91 2.29 -3.68
CA TRP A 105 4.74 1.43 -3.49
C TRP A 105 3.87 1.97 -2.34
N VAL A 106 2.95 2.86 -2.68
CA VAL A 106 2.06 3.51 -1.72
C VAL A 106 1.12 2.47 -1.10
N GLN A 107 1.05 2.42 0.23
CA GLN A 107 0.24 1.46 0.99
C GLN A 107 -1.24 1.89 1.01
N PHE A 108 -2.07 1.35 0.12
CA PHE A 108 -3.51 1.65 0.02
C PHE A 108 -4.37 0.76 0.94
N TYR A 109 -3.92 0.61 2.19
CA TYR A 109 -4.57 -0.18 3.23
C TYR A 109 -4.31 0.40 4.62
N ASN A 110 -5.03 -0.08 5.62
CA ASN A 110 -5.05 0.45 6.99
C ASN A 110 -5.38 1.95 7.13
N ASN A 111 -5.88 2.57 6.06
CA ASN A 111 -6.09 4.01 5.96
C ASN A 111 -7.44 4.32 5.29
N PRO A 112 -8.55 4.36 6.05
CA PRO A 112 -9.90 4.60 5.55
C PRO A 112 -10.12 5.84 4.65
N PRO A 113 -9.34 6.95 4.77
CA PRO A 113 -9.48 8.10 3.88
C PRO A 113 -9.05 7.85 2.43
N CYS A 114 -8.15 6.89 2.18
CA CYS A 114 -7.51 6.69 0.89
C CYS A 114 -7.45 5.23 0.41
N GLN A 115 -7.93 4.26 1.18
CA GLN A 115 -8.01 2.87 0.75
C GLN A 115 -9.30 2.52 0.00
N TYR A 116 -9.34 1.32 -0.57
CA TYR A 116 -10.57 0.70 -1.07
C TYR A 116 -11.54 0.38 0.08
N SER A 117 -12.82 0.66 -0.13
CA SER A 117 -13.88 0.27 0.80
C SER A 117 -14.84 -0.68 0.11
N SER A 118 -14.99 -1.89 0.65
CA SER A 118 -16.09 -2.77 0.24
C SER A 118 -17.40 -2.03 0.48
N ALA A 119 -18.34 -2.15 -0.46
CA ALA A 119 -19.69 -1.67 -0.19
C ALA A 119 -20.23 -2.47 1.00
N ASP A 120 -20.40 -1.79 2.12
CA ASP A 120 -20.88 -2.43 3.32
C ASP A 120 -22.36 -2.73 3.13
N LEU A 121 -22.68 -4.03 3.02
CA LEU A 121 -24.06 -4.51 2.95
C LEU A 121 -24.85 -3.91 4.13
N THR A 122 -24.27 -3.78 5.32
CA THR A 122 -24.99 -3.25 6.48
C THR A 122 -25.41 -1.79 6.32
N SER A 123 -24.58 -0.95 5.69
CA SER A 123 -24.88 0.49 5.50
C SER A 123 -25.99 0.78 4.48
N LYS A 124 -26.25 -0.15 3.55
CA LYS A 124 -27.28 0.00 2.51
C LYS A 124 -28.49 -0.90 2.73
N VAL A 125 -28.25 -2.16 3.10
CA VAL A 125 -29.28 -3.19 3.28
C VAL A 125 -30.12 -2.95 4.52
N LEU A 126 -29.49 -2.66 5.67
CA LEU A 126 -30.24 -2.49 6.92
C LEU A 126 -31.21 -1.29 6.84
N PRO A 127 -30.79 -0.13 6.30
CA PRO A 127 -31.72 0.97 6.04
C PRO A 127 -32.78 0.62 4.98
N ALA A 128 -32.42 -0.06 3.88
CA ALA A 128 -33.36 -0.43 2.82
C ALA A 128 -34.42 -1.47 3.27
N ILE A 129 -34.06 -2.43 4.12
CA ILE A 129 -35.00 -3.38 4.73
C ILE A 129 -35.94 -2.62 5.67
N LYS A 130 -35.39 -1.74 6.53
CA LYS A 130 -36.18 -0.95 7.49
C LYS A 130 -37.10 0.07 6.83
N SER A 131 -36.73 0.60 5.66
CA SER A 131 -37.52 1.60 4.91
C SER A 131 -38.48 1.02 3.88
N SER A 132 -38.54 -0.31 3.71
CA SER A 132 -39.46 -0.97 2.77
C SER A 132 -40.92 -0.73 3.13
N ALA A 133 -41.60 0.13 2.38
CA ALA A 133 -43.01 0.48 2.56
C ALA A 133 -43.99 -0.69 2.36
N LYS A 134 -43.56 -1.78 1.71
CA LYS A 134 -44.41 -2.96 1.43
C LYS A 134 -44.37 -4.04 2.52
N TYR A 135 -43.25 -4.18 3.24
CA TYR A 135 -43.05 -5.30 4.18
C TYR A 135 -42.61 -4.85 5.57
N GLY A 136 -42.26 -3.58 5.78
CA GLY A 136 -41.77 -3.08 7.07
C GLY A 136 -42.78 -3.21 8.22
N GLY A 137 -44.09 -3.20 7.93
CA GLY A 137 -45.14 -3.48 8.92
C GLY A 137 -45.24 -4.96 9.26
N ALA A 138 -45.22 -5.83 8.25
CA ALA A 138 -45.30 -7.28 8.42
C ALA A 138 -44.07 -7.84 9.17
N LEU A 139 -42.87 -7.38 8.83
CA LEU A 139 -41.62 -7.81 9.50
C LEU A 139 -41.58 -7.43 10.99
N LYS A 140 -42.35 -6.43 11.43
CA LYS A 140 -42.44 -6.02 12.84
C LYS A 140 -43.40 -6.87 13.67
N THR A 141 -44.19 -7.74 13.04
CA THR A 141 -45.18 -8.57 13.75
C THR A 141 -44.56 -9.73 14.52
N GLY A 142 -43.32 -10.11 14.21
CA GLY A 142 -42.67 -11.29 14.80
C GLY A 142 -43.21 -12.63 14.28
N LEU A 143 -44.06 -12.63 13.25
CA LEU A 143 -44.72 -13.83 12.70
C LEU A 143 -43.87 -14.61 11.68
N PHE A 144 -42.69 -14.11 11.31
CA PHE A 144 -41.82 -14.79 10.34
C PHE A 144 -40.71 -15.54 11.06
N ASP A 145 -40.69 -16.87 10.91
CA ASP A 145 -39.59 -17.70 11.40
C ASP A 145 -38.31 -17.52 10.55
N TYR A 146 -38.47 -17.24 9.25
CA TYR A 146 -37.37 -17.01 8.32
C TYR A 146 -37.71 -15.98 7.24
N VAL A 147 -36.72 -15.21 6.81
CA VAL A 147 -36.84 -14.22 5.73
C VAL A 147 -35.65 -14.33 4.78
N TRP A 148 -35.92 -14.60 3.50
CA TRP A 148 -34.91 -14.64 2.45
C TRP A 148 -34.99 -13.39 1.59
N VAL A 149 -34.04 -12.47 1.77
CA VAL A 149 -33.98 -11.21 1.03
C VAL A 149 -33.16 -11.40 -0.25
N GLN A 150 -33.72 -10.99 -1.38
CA GLN A 150 -33.04 -11.02 -2.67
C GLN A 150 -32.17 -9.75 -2.85
N PHE A 151 -30.87 -9.95 -3.09
CA PHE A 151 -29.88 -8.87 -3.30
C PHE A 151 -29.33 -8.79 -4.74
N TYR A 152 -30.03 -9.38 -5.70
CA TYR A 152 -29.68 -9.36 -7.12
C TYR A 152 -30.89 -8.92 -7.95
N ASN A 153 -30.67 -8.37 -9.15
CA ASN A 153 -31.72 -7.85 -10.05
C ASN A 153 -32.64 -6.78 -9.42
N ASN A 154 -32.15 -6.04 -8.43
CA ASN A 154 -32.93 -5.02 -7.72
C ASN A 154 -32.07 -3.76 -7.47
N PRO A 155 -31.95 -2.84 -8.44
CA PRO A 155 -30.99 -1.73 -8.41
C PRO A 155 -30.94 -0.89 -7.11
N PRO A 156 -32.07 -0.61 -6.43
CA PRO A 156 -32.08 0.12 -5.16
C PRO A 156 -31.43 -0.60 -3.96
N CYS A 157 -31.38 -1.94 -3.95
CA CYS A 157 -30.90 -2.73 -2.80
C CYS A 157 -29.99 -3.91 -3.16
N GLN A 158 -29.63 -4.05 -4.43
CA GLN A 158 -28.67 -5.06 -4.87
C GLN A 158 -27.27 -4.74 -4.33
N TYR A 159 -26.45 -5.78 -4.19
CA TYR A 159 -25.03 -5.60 -3.91
C TYR A 159 -24.41 -4.67 -4.96
N SER A 160 -23.94 -3.50 -4.51
CA SER A 160 -23.17 -2.61 -5.35
C SER A 160 -21.69 -2.91 -5.16
N SER A 161 -20.99 -3.13 -6.27
CA SER A 161 -19.58 -2.83 -6.48
C SER A 161 -18.91 -1.92 -5.40
N GLY A 162 -17.74 -2.30 -4.88
CA GLY A 162 -17.00 -1.49 -3.90
C GLY A 162 -16.66 -0.07 -4.37
N ASN A 163 -16.37 0.81 -3.43
CA ASN A 163 -16.09 2.22 -3.70
C ASN A 163 -14.58 2.46 -3.89
N ILE A 164 -14.20 2.83 -5.11
CA ILE A 164 -12.79 3.11 -5.48
C ILE A 164 -12.44 4.61 -5.42
N ALA A 165 -13.39 5.51 -5.19
CA ALA A 165 -13.19 6.95 -5.37
C ALA A 165 -12.09 7.52 -4.46
N LYS A 166 -12.07 7.11 -3.20
CA LYS A 166 -11.04 7.50 -2.23
C LYS A 166 -9.63 7.09 -2.68
N LEU A 167 -9.50 5.84 -3.13
CA LEU A 167 -8.26 5.28 -3.65
C LEU A 167 -7.80 6.02 -4.90
N VAL A 168 -8.68 6.21 -5.88
CA VAL A 168 -8.35 6.90 -7.14
C VAL A 168 -7.96 8.36 -6.88
N ASN A 169 -8.66 9.06 -5.98
CA ASN A 169 -8.30 10.43 -5.60
C ASN A 169 -6.91 10.51 -4.98
N ALA A 170 -6.59 9.62 -4.05
CA ALA A 170 -5.26 9.56 -3.45
C ALA A 170 -4.19 9.15 -4.49
N TRP A 171 -4.46 8.17 -5.36
CA TRP A 171 -3.58 7.80 -6.46
C TRP A 171 -3.22 9.01 -7.35
N ASN A 172 -4.20 9.84 -7.68
CA ASN A 172 -4.00 11.04 -8.48
C ASN A 172 -3.12 12.08 -7.78
N GLN A 173 -3.22 12.22 -6.45
CA GLN A 173 -2.32 13.07 -5.66
C GLN A 173 -0.89 12.52 -5.70
N TRP A 174 -0.73 11.21 -5.50
CA TRP A 174 0.57 10.54 -5.52
C TRP A 174 1.28 10.65 -6.88
N ASN A 175 0.56 10.72 -8.01
CA ASN A 175 1.16 10.95 -9.33
C ASN A 175 1.98 12.26 -9.43
N SER A 176 1.82 13.20 -8.49
CA SER A 176 2.59 14.46 -8.46
C SER A 176 4.03 14.34 -7.95
N ILE A 177 4.41 13.25 -7.26
CA ILE A 177 5.75 13.14 -6.65
C ILE A 177 6.86 12.96 -7.70
N PRO A 178 8.10 13.39 -7.43
CA PRO A 178 9.23 13.19 -8.33
C PRO A 178 9.81 11.76 -8.23
N ALA A 179 9.04 10.74 -8.61
CA ALA A 179 9.48 9.34 -8.70
C ALA A 179 9.31 8.79 -10.13
N THR A 180 10.13 7.78 -10.47
CA THR A 180 10.07 7.16 -11.82
C THR A 180 8.81 6.34 -12.01
N LYS A 181 8.51 5.44 -11.06
CA LYS A 181 7.29 4.63 -11.07
C LYS A 181 6.63 4.59 -9.69
N ILE A 182 5.31 4.51 -9.71
CA ILE A 182 4.42 4.37 -8.55
C ILE A 182 3.68 3.05 -8.69
N PHE A 183 3.63 2.29 -7.61
CA PHE A 183 3.00 0.99 -7.50
C PHE A 183 1.83 1.08 -6.51
N LEU A 184 0.76 0.35 -6.80
CA LEU A 184 -0.38 0.20 -5.90
C LEU A 184 -0.04 -0.86 -4.84
N GLY A 185 0.23 -0.46 -3.60
CA GLY A 185 0.49 -1.37 -2.49
C GLY A 185 -0.80 -1.88 -1.86
N LEU A 186 -0.99 -3.21 -1.82
CA LEU A 186 -2.22 -3.87 -1.36
C LEU A 186 -1.93 -5.03 -0.41
N PRO A 187 -2.86 -5.37 0.50
CA PRO A 187 -2.82 -6.62 1.22
C PRO A 187 -3.12 -7.79 0.27
N ALA A 188 -2.35 -8.87 0.34
CA ALA A 188 -2.53 -10.08 -0.47
C ALA A 188 -3.67 -10.98 0.03
N ALA A 189 -4.22 -10.70 1.21
CA ALA A 189 -5.35 -11.43 1.79
C ALA A 189 -6.22 -10.50 2.66
N PRO A 190 -7.50 -10.83 2.89
CA PRO A 190 -8.38 -10.06 3.77
C PRO A 190 -7.84 -9.86 5.19
N ASN A 191 -7.08 -10.83 5.71
CA ASN A 191 -6.49 -10.81 7.05
C ASN A 191 -5.02 -10.35 7.07
N ALA A 192 -4.46 -9.92 5.94
CA ALA A 192 -3.08 -9.43 5.87
C ALA A 192 -2.93 -8.00 6.41
N ALA A 193 -4.04 -7.27 6.52
CA ALA A 193 -4.12 -5.91 7.05
C ALA A 193 -5.42 -5.74 7.83
N GLY A 194 -5.53 -4.70 8.65
CA GLY A 194 -6.75 -4.38 9.38
C GLY A 194 -7.90 -3.92 8.46
N SER A 195 -7.59 -3.34 7.31
CA SER A 195 -8.58 -2.97 6.28
C SER A 195 -7.93 -2.67 4.93
N GLY A 196 -8.74 -2.48 3.87
CA GLY A 196 -8.26 -2.06 2.55
C GLY A 196 -8.00 -3.17 1.53
N PHE A 197 -8.27 -4.44 1.88
CA PHE A 197 -8.20 -5.55 0.92
C PHE A 197 -9.17 -5.35 -0.26
N ILE A 198 -8.68 -5.58 -1.48
CA ILE A 198 -9.47 -5.46 -2.71
C ILE A 198 -9.71 -6.86 -3.30
N PRO A 199 -10.96 -7.30 -3.50
CA PRO A 199 -11.22 -8.53 -4.22
C PRO A 199 -10.68 -8.48 -5.66
N VAL A 200 -10.19 -9.60 -6.19
CA VAL A 200 -9.61 -9.70 -7.55
C VAL A 200 -10.54 -9.11 -8.62
N ALA A 201 -11.84 -9.41 -8.55
CA ALA A 201 -12.83 -8.90 -9.49
C ALA A 201 -12.87 -7.36 -9.49
N ASP A 202 -12.81 -6.72 -8.32
CA ASP A 202 -12.87 -5.26 -8.18
C ASP A 202 -11.54 -4.60 -8.56
N LEU A 203 -10.40 -5.24 -8.21
CA LEU A 203 -9.08 -4.77 -8.63
C LEU A 203 -8.97 -4.76 -10.16
N THR A 204 -9.32 -5.86 -10.82
CA THR A 204 -9.16 -6.04 -12.26
C THR A 204 -10.17 -5.26 -13.09
N SER A 205 -11.44 -5.19 -12.67
CA SER A 205 -12.49 -4.53 -13.46
C SER A 205 -12.67 -3.03 -13.17
N LYS A 206 -12.15 -2.51 -12.04
CA LYS A 206 -12.41 -1.11 -11.63
C LYS A 206 -11.14 -0.34 -11.31
N VAL A 207 -10.30 -0.87 -10.41
CA VAL A 207 -9.14 -0.13 -9.90
C VAL A 207 -8.04 -0.04 -10.96
N LEU A 208 -7.59 -1.18 -11.52
CA LEU A 208 -6.53 -1.20 -12.53
C LEU A 208 -6.88 -0.35 -13.75
N PRO A 209 -8.08 -0.44 -14.37
CA PRO A 209 -8.46 0.44 -15.47
C PRO A 209 -8.38 1.94 -15.13
N ALA A 210 -8.68 2.32 -13.88
CA ALA A 210 -8.65 3.72 -13.44
C ALA A 210 -7.21 4.26 -13.25
N ILE A 211 -6.25 3.42 -12.86
CA ILE A 211 -4.90 3.87 -12.49
C ILE A 211 -3.83 3.61 -13.58
N LYS A 212 -4.03 2.60 -14.45
CA LYS A 212 -3.05 2.18 -15.46
C LYS A 212 -2.82 3.21 -16.57
N SER A 213 -3.70 4.19 -16.73
CA SER A 213 -3.51 5.30 -17.68
C SER A 213 -2.40 6.27 -17.27
N SER A 214 -1.98 6.26 -15.99
CA SER A 214 -0.86 7.07 -15.52
C SER A 214 0.46 6.57 -16.12
N ALA A 215 1.24 7.48 -16.72
CA ALA A 215 2.59 7.18 -17.20
C ALA A 215 3.54 6.69 -16.07
N LYS A 216 3.23 7.06 -14.82
CA LYS A 216 3.96 6.62 -13.63
C LYS A 216 3.51 5.26 -13.09
N TYR A 217 2.44 4.65 -13.60
CA TYR A 217 2.05 3.31 -13.18
C TYR A 217 3.21 2.32 -13.42
N GLY A 218 3.63 1.65 -12.34
CA GLY A 218 4.70 0.65 -12.32
C GLY A 218 4.21 -0.77 -12.08
N GLY A 219 3.04 -0.94 -11.45
CA GLY A 219 2.49 -2.25 -11.10
C GLY A 219 1.77 -2.25 -9.76
N VAL A 220 1.77 -3.42 -9.11
CA VAL A 220 1.16 -3.69 -7.80
C VAL A 220 2.23 -4.24 -6.86
N MET A 221 2.23 -3.78 -5.61
CA MET A 221 3.00 -4.36 -4.50
C MET A 221 2.03 -5.13 -3.59
N LEU A 222 2.44 -6.29 -3.09
CA LEU A 222 1.60 -7.14 -2.25
C LEU A 222 2.23 -7.38 -0.88
N TRP A 223 1.52 -6.99 0.17
CA TRP A 223 1.80 -7.35 1.55
C TRP A 223 1.00 -8.60 1.95
N SER A 224 1.59 -9.78 2.12
CA SER A 224 2.99 -10.14 1.90
C SER A 224 3.05 -11.52 1.23
N LYS A 225 4.26 -11.99 0.88
CA LYS A 225 4.48 -13.32 0.31
C LYS A 225 3.78 -14.45 1.07
N TYR A 226 3.81 -14.39 2.40
CA TYR A 226 3.15 -15.38 3.26
C TYR A 226 1.64 -15.49 3.01
N TYR A 227 0.98 -14.35 2.85
CA TYR A 227 -0.46 -14.30 2.58
C TYR A 227 -0.76 -14.63 1.12
N ASP A 228 0.08 -14.17 0.20
CA ASP A 228 -0.05 -14.45 -1.24
C ASP A 228 0.04 -15.94 -1.56
N ASP A 229 0.96 -16.68 -0.91
CA ASP A 229 1.07 -18.13 -1.06
C ASP A 229 -0.20 -18.89 -0.66
N ARG A 230 -0.96 -18.33 0.27
CA ARG A 230 -2.17 -18.95 0.81
C ARG A 230 -3.41 -18.63 0.00
N THR A 231 -3.44 -17.47 -0.63
CA THR A 231 -4.61 -16.97 -1.38
C THR A 231 -4.45 -17.06 -2.89
N GLY A 232 -3.22 -17.18 -3.40
CA GLY A 232 -2.92 -17.12 -4.83
C GLY A 232 -3.29 -15.77 -5.45
N TYR A 233 -3.23 -14.67 -4.67
CA TYR A 233 -3.71 -13.36 -5.09
C TYR A 233 -2.93 -12.84 -6.30
N SER A 234 -1.60 -12.89 -6.27
CA SER A 234 -0.72 -12.52 -7.39
C SER A 234 -1.01 -13.34 -8.63
N SER A 235 -1.17 -14.66 -8.49
CA SER A 235 -1.50 -15.56 -9.59
C SER A 235 -2.81 -15.18 -10.27
N SER A 236 -3.78 -14.68 -9.50
CA SER A 236 -5.09 -14.27 -9.98
C SER A 236 -5.10 -12.90 -10.69
N ILE A 237 -4.10 -12.04 -10.44
CA ILE A 237 -4.03 -10.69 -11.01
C ILE A 237 -2.90 -10.52 -12.04
N LYS A 238 -2.01 -11.51 -12.16
CA LYS A 238 -0.75 -11.43 -12.94
C LYS A 238 -0.98 -11.03 -14.40
N SER A 239 -2.03 -11.52 -15.05
CA SER A 239 -2.33 -11.19 -16.44
C SER A 239 -2.92 -9.78 -16.62
N SER A 240 -3.36 -9.13 -15.53
CA SER A 240 -4.00 -7.82 -15.55
C SER A 240 -3.07 -6.68 -15.15
N VAL A 241 -1.98 -6.97 -14.45
CA VAL A 241 -0.95 -6.00 -14.01
C VAL A 241 -0.04 -5.65 -15.18
#